data_AF-A0A321L4F0-F1
#
_entry.id   AF-A0A321L4F0-F1
#
_cell.length_a   1.000
_cell.length_b   1.000
_cell.length_c   1.000
_cell.angle_alpha   90.00
_cell.angle_beta   90.00
_cell.angle_gamma   90.00
#
_symmetry.space_group_name_H-M   'P 1'
#
loop_
_entity.id
_entity.type
_entity.pdbx_description
1 polymer ?
#
loop_
_entity_poly.entity_id
_entity_poly.type
_entity_poly.pdbx_seq_one_letter_code
_entity_poly.pdbx_strand_id
1 'polypeptide(L)'
;MSVEFQEARPNQALHLTGPALRSRDVKVPCSGPTGELSRSVSSVDDSNMRRNSKIQTVIIWLATALVGALAQTAPPQNVKDYFYALPEKFFESEKNKTANWMLSHQESVVDLNNGYLFAQGDGAQPSIWVCLFKKKDSNHLVAVQTTAGDTDEITYLYFYLYEQGKWRDVTKQTLPVKHNEQYRHNLPRYGRTIKVTTPTGQKLYDWEWDREKFIVKK
;
A
#
# COMPACT_ATOMS: atom_id res chain seq x y z
N MET A 1 -9.20 -27.58 53.88
CA MET A 1 -10.05 -27.85 52.70
C MET A 1 -9.11 -27.99 51.53
N SER A 2 -8.95 -29.22 51.07
CA SER A 2 -7.91 -29.68 50.15
C SER A 2 -8.23 -29.23 48.72
N VAL A 3 -7.21 -28.74 48.02
CA VAL A 3 -7.26 -28.37 46.60
C VAL A 3 -7.02 -29.64 45.80
N GLU A 4 -8.06 -30.13 45.11
CA GLU A 4 -7.98 -31.32 44.25
C GLU A 4 -7.64 -30.85 42.82
N PHE A 5 -6.38 -31.03 42.44
CA PHE A 5 -5.89 -30.86 41.08
C PHE A 5 -6.33 -32.07 40.26
N GLN A 6 -7.18 -31.84 39.25
CA GLN A 6 -7.59 -32.89 38.33
C GLN A 6 -6.72 -32.81 37.06
N GLU A 7 -5.86 -33.80 36.96
CA GLU A 7 -4.86 -34.07 35.93
C GLU A 7 -5.53 -34.44 34.60
N ALA A 8 -5.26 -33.66 33.54
CA ALA A 8 -5.72 -33.97 32.19
C ALA A 8 -4.70 -34.88 31.49
N ARG A 9 -5.14 -36.09 31.11
CA ARG A 9 -4.31 -37.07 30.39
C ARG A 9 -4.01 -36.64 28.95
N PRO A 10 -2.82 -36.95 28.41
CA PRO A 10 -2.47 -36.69 27.01
C PRO A 10 -3.03 -37.79 26.08
N ASN A 11 -3.86 -37.40 25.12
CA ASN A 11 -4.30 -38.29 24.04
C ASN A 11 -3.46 -38.11 22.77
N GLN A 12 -2.52 -39.05 22.63
CA GLN A 12 -2.15 -39.84 21.45
C GLN A 12 -2.38 -39.26 20.04
N ALA A 13 -1.22 -39.06 19.39
CA ALA A 13 -0.86 -39.29 17.98
C ALA A 13 -1.95 -39.77 17.00
N LEU A 14 -2.12 -38.99 15.93
CA LEU A 14 -2.54 -39.50 14.62
C LEU A 14 -1.37 -39.38 13.63
N HIS A 15 -0.77 -40.53 13.37
CA HIS A 15 0.14 -40.81 12.27
C HIS A 15 -0.68 -40.86 10.97
N LEU A 16 -0.38 -40.01 9.99
CA LEU A 16 -0.83 -40.21 8.62
C LEU A 16 0.37 -40.15 7.68
N THR A 17 0.73 -41.33 7.19
CA THR A 17 1.77 -41.63 6.22
C THR A 17 1.26 -41.54 4.79
N GLY A 18 2.02 -40.84 3.93
CA GLY A 18 2.21 -41.13 2.50
C GLY A 18 1.57 -40.16 1.49
N PRO A 19 2.00 -40.15 0.20
CA PRO A 19 3.28 -40.56 -0.38
C PRO A 19 4.00 -39.41 -1.13
N ALA A 20 5.31 -39.54 -1.31
CA ALA A 20 6.11 -38.73 -2.22
C ALA A 20 5.94 -39.21 -3.67
N LEU A 21 5.54 -38.32 -4.59
CA LEU A 21 5.62 -38.56 -6.03
C LEU A 21 5.98 -37.28 -6.80
N ARG A 22 7.27 -37.22 -7.15
CA ARG A 22 7.85 -37.06 -8.49
C ARG A 22 7.48 -35.85 -9.36
N SER A 23 8.55 -35.20 -9.82
CA SER A 23 8.62 -34.14 -10.81
C SER A 23 7.89 -34.44 -12.12
N ARG A 24 7.37 -33.39 -12.74
CA ARG A 24 7.22 -33.29 -14.19
C ARG A 24 7.58 -31.89 -14.66
N ASP A 25 8.67 -31.86 -15.42
CA ASP A 25 9.06 -30.82 -16.36
C ASP A 25 7.91 -30.39 -17.27
N VAL A 26 7.72 -29.07 -17.39
CA VAL A 26 7.01 -28.48 -18.53
C VAL A 26 7.96 -27.54 -19.27
N LYS A 27 8.55 -28.16 -20.29
CA LYS A 27 9.05 -27.66 -21.57
C LYS A 27 8.53 -26.26 -21.98
N VAL A 28 9.43 -25.28 -22.01
CA VAL A 28 9.28 -24.05 -22.83
C VAL A 28 10.12 -24.25 -24.10
N PRO A 29 9.54 -24.21 -25.30
CA PRO A 29 10.32 -24.28 -26.53
C PRO A 29 10.43 -22.93 -27.24
N CYS A 30 11.54 -22.82 -27.97
CA CYS A 30 11.82 -22.01 -29.15
C CYS A 30 12.25 -20.57 -28.89
N SER A 31 13.53 -20.23 -29.01
CA SER A 31 14.46 -20.29 -30.17
C SER A 31 14.65 -18.87 -30.71
N GLY A 32 15.89 -18.39 -30.66
CA GLY A 32 16.34 -17.27 -31.50
C GLY A 32 16.33 -17.65 -32.99
N PRO A 33 16.79 -16.74 -33.85
CA PRO A 33 18.19 -16.88 -34.21
C PRO A 33 19.00 -15.58 -34.27
N THR A 34 20.28 -15.80 -34.03
CA THR A 34 21.48 -15.02 -34.31
C THR A 34 21.70 -14.78 -35.81
N GLY A 35 22.39 -13.70 -36.17
CA GLY A 35 22.91 -13.42 -37.52
C GLY A 35 23.17 -11.93 -37.68
N GLU A 36 24.30 -11.38 -37.24
CA GLU A 36 25.62 -11.31 -37.91
C GLU A 36 25.73 -10.22 -38.99
N LEU A 37 26.93 -9.62 -39.02
CA LEU A 37 27.38 -8.41 -39.71
C LEU A 37 26.97 -8.24 -41.18
N SER A 38 26.78 -6.98 -41.60
CA SER A 38 27.59 -6.44 -42.71
C SER A 38 27.58 -4.91 -42.78
N ARG A 39 28.77 -4.35 -43.04
CA ARG A 39 29.02 -2.97 -43.47
C ARG A 39 28.61 -2.82 -44.94
N SER A 40 28.06 -1.67 -45.30
CA SER A 40 28.30 -1.06 -46.61
C SER A 40 28.08 0.44 -46.56
N VAL A 41 29.00 1.14 -47.23
CA VAL A 41 29.11 2.59 -47.41
C VAL A 41 28.63 2.93 -48.81
N SER A 42 27.86 3.99 -48.96
CA SER A 42 27.83 4.91 -50.13
C SER A 42 26.91 6.08 -49.75
N SER A 43 27.40 7.30 -49.51
CA SER A 43 27.85 8.29 -50.52
C SER A 43 26.90 8.40 -51.71
N VAL A 44 26.04 9.42 -51.70
CA VAL A 44 25.64 10.16 -52.90
C VAL A 44 25.56 11.64 -52.51
N ASP A 45 26.45 12.39 -53.12
CA ASP A 45 26.54 13.85 -53.14
C ASP A 45 25.39 14.50 -53.94
N ASP A 46 25.14 15.75 -53.58
CA ASP A 46 24.71 16.89 -54.41
C ASP A 46 23.69 16.71 -55.54
N SER A 47 22.58 17.45 -55.45
CA SER A 47 22.18 18.35 -56.55
C SER A 47 20.97 19.23 -56.19
N ASN A 48 21.29 20.50 -56.03
CA ASN A 48 20.50 21.69 -56.33
C ASN A 48 19.50 21.49 -57.51
N MET A 49 18.18 21.65 -57.30
CA MET A 49 17.32 22.42 -58.23
C MET A 49 15.88 22.65 -57.75
N ARG A 50 15.48 23.93 -57.77
CA ARG A 50 14.10 24.41 -57.75
C ARG A 50 13.26 23.77 -58.86
N ARG A 51 12.02 23.36 -58.54
CA ARG A 51 10.83 23.60 -59.38
C ARG A 51 9.53 23.22 -58.66
N ASN A 52 8.62 24.18 -58.60
CA ASN A 52 7.23 24.02 -58.18
C ASN A 52 6.51 23.00 -59.06
N SER A 53 5.84 22.01 -58.47
CA SER A 53 4.69 21.33 -59.07
C SER A 53 3.85 20.68 -57.97
N LYS A 54 2.55 21.00 -57.96
CA LYS A 54 1.57 20.55 -56.99
C LYS A 54 1.34 19.05 -57.15
N ILE A 55 1.80 18.25 -56.18
CA ILE A 55 1.41 16.84 -56.04
C ILE A 55 0.93 16.65 -54.60
N GLN A 56 -0.39 16.65 -54.43
CA GLN A 56 -1.04 16.29 -53.18
C GLN A 56 -0.88 14.78 -52.97
N THR A 57 0.12 14.39 -52.17
CA THR A 57 0.24 13.02 -51.69
C THR A 57 -0.42 12.94 -50.31
N VAL A 58 -1.66 12.43 -50.27
CA VAL A 58 -2.36 12.12 -49.02
C VAL A 58 -1.78 10.81 -48.48
N ILE A 59 -0.85 10.90 -47.53
CA ILE A 59 -0.35 9.73 -46.79
C ILE A 59 -1.28 9.51 -45.60
N ILE A 60 -2.20 8.54 -45.73
CA ILE A 60 -3.02 8.07 -44.61
C ILE A 60 -2.14 7.21 -43.72
N TRP A 61 -1.62 7.81 -42.65
CA TRP A 61 -1.05 7.06 -41.53
C TRP A 61 -2.20 6.44 -40.72
N LEU A 62 -2.59 5.20 -41.05
CA LEU A 62 -3.43 4.40 -40.17
C LEU A 62 -2.57 3.89 -39.00
N ALA A 63 -2.36 4.75 -38.01
CA ALA A 63 -1.77 4.35 -36.74
C ALA A 63 -2.82 3.57 -35.94
N THR A 64 -2.83 2.25 -36.09
CA THR A 64 -3.64 1.35 -35.28
C THR A 64 -3.09 1.35 -33.85
N ALA A 65 -3.51 2.33 -33.05
CA ALA A 65 -3.24 2.33 -31.62
C ALA A 65 -4.14 1.28 -30.96
N LEU A 66 -3.58 0.08 -30.74
CA LEU A 66 -4.07 -0.85 -29.73
C LEU A 66 -3.93 -0.17 -28.36
N VAL A 67 -4.90 0.66 -28.00
CA VAL A 67 -5.02 1.17 -26.64
C VAL A 67 -5.58 0.01 -25.82
N GLY A 68 -4.67 -0.80 -25.27
CA GLY A 68 -5.02 -1.70 -24.18
C GLY A 68 -5.54 -0.84 -23.03
N ALA A 69 -6.86 -0.79 -22.88
CA ALA A 69 -7.48 -0.24 -21.68
C ALA A 69 -7.05 -1.15 -20.52
N LEU A 70 -5.93 -0.82 -19.89
CA LEU A 70 -5.64 -1.33 -18.56
C LEU A 70 -6.85 -0.94 -17.73
N ALA A 71 -7.63 -1.93 -17.32
CA ALA A 71 -8.76 -1.73 -16.44
C ALA A 71 -8.22 -1.03 -15.18
N GLN A 72 -8.39 0.29 -15.12
CA GLN A 72 -8.03 1.06 -13.95
C GLN A 72 -9.05 0.67 -12.90
N THR A 73 -8.64 -0.18 -11.97
CA THR A 73 -9.44 -0.50 -10.79
C THR A 73 -9.87 0.82 -10.16
N ALA A 74 -11.17 0.99 -9.94
CA ALA A 74 -11.71 2.20 -9.35
C ALA A 74 -10.97 2.50 -8.04
N PRO A 75 -10.62 3.77 -7.76
CA PRO A 75 -9.89 4.12 -6.56
C PRO A 75 -10.74 3.79 -5.31
N PRO A 76 -10.10 3.40 -4.19
CA PRO A 76 -10.77 3.23 -2.90
C PRO A 76 -11.56 4.49 -2.54
N GLN A 77 -12.81 4.33 -2.11
CA GLN A 77 -13.71 5.46 -1.89
C GLN A 77 -13.83 5.83 -0.41
N ASN A 78 -13.73 4.84 0.47
CA ASN A 78 -13.89 5.03 1.91
C ASN A 78 -12.72 4.39 2.69
N VAL A 79 -12.67 4.64 4.00
CA VAL A 79 -11.57 4.18 4.86
C VAL A 79 -11.41 2.66 4.89
N LYS A 80 -12.52 1.91 4.78
CA LYS A 80 -12.50 0.44 4.75
C LYS A 80 -11.91 -0.06 3.43
N ASP A 81 -12.24 0.56 2.30
CA ASP A 81 -11.61 0.23 1.01
C ASP A 81 -10.10 0.48 1.05
N TYR A 82 -9.69 1.62 1.62
CA TYR A 82 -8.27 1.93 1.79
C TYR A 82 -7.57 0.90 2.70
N PHE A 83 -8.23 0.44 3.75
CA PHE A 83 -7.71 -0.61 4.64
C PHE A 83 -7.47 -1.93 3.90
N TYR A 84 -8.44 -2.43 3.12
CA TYR A 84 -8.22 -3.64 2.29
C TYR A 84 -7.19 -3.43 1.18
N ALA A 85 -7.06 -2.21 0.68
CA ALA A 85 -6.07 -1.87 -0.32
C ALA A 85 -4.64 -1.80 0.25
N LEU A 86 -4.44 -1.76 1.58
CA LEU A 86 -3.11 -1.59 2.18
C LEU A 86 -2.09 -2.63 1.65
N PRO A 87 -0.80 -2.24 1.57
CA PRO A 87 0.29 -3.16 1.26
C PRO A 87 0.34 -4.37 2.20
N GLU A 88 0.78 -5.52 1.69
CA GLU A 88 0.82 -6.78 2.48
C GLU A 88 1.69 -6.69 3.73
N LYS A 89 2.71 -5.81 3.75
CA LYS A 89 3.60 -5.61 4.92
C LYS A 89 2.90 -5.23 6.22
N PHE A 90 1.63 -4.82 6.18
CA PHE A 90 0.85 -4.49 7.37
C PHE A 90 0.15 -5.72 7.98
N PHE A 91 0.20 -6.86 7.31
CA PHE A 91 -0.49 -8.08 7.71
C PHE A 91 0.51 -9.22 7.85
N GLU A 92 0.47 -9.93 8.98
CA GLU A 92 1.37 -11.06 9.28
C GLU A 92 1.07 -12.31 8.44
N SER A 93 -0.07 -12.35 7.77
CA SER A 93 -0.58 -13.49 7.01
C SER A 93 -1.41 -13.00 5.83
N GLU A 94 -2.07 -13.91 5.10
CA GLU A 94 -2.90 -13.57 3.94
C GLU A 94 -3.82 -12.38 4.25
N LYS A 95 -3.63 -11.29 3.49
CA LYS A 95 -4.15 -9.97 3.81
C LYS A 95 -5.66 -9.98 4.03
N ASN A 96 -6.43 -10.57 3.13
CA ASN A 96 -7.89 -10.47 3.20
C ASN A 96 -8.44 -11.25 4.40
N LYS A 97 -7.91 -12.43 4.67
CA LYS A 97 -8.23 -13.24 5.85
C LYS A 97 -7.90 -12.49 7.13
N THR A 98 -6.68 -11.95 7.24
CA THR A 98 -6.23 -11.19 8.41
C THR A 98 -7.07 -9.93 8.61
N ALA A 99 -7.27 -9.12 7.56
CA ALA A 99 -8.10 -7.92 7.60
C ALA A 99 -9.55 -8.20 8.05
N ASN A 100 -10.17 -9.26 7.52
CA ASN A 100 -11.52 -9.66 7.91
C ASN A 100 -11.58 -10.12 9.37
N TRP A 101 -10.59 -10.89 9.82
CA TRP A 101 -10.48 -11.33 11.21
C TRP A 101 -10.27 -10.13 12.16
N MET A 102 -9.36 -9.21 11.86
CA MET A 102 -9.14 -8.01 12.67
C MET A 102 -10.43 -7.19 12.81
N LEU A 103 -11.14 -6.93 11.70
CA LEU A 103 -12.40 -6.19 11.70
C LEU A 103 -13.57 -6.95 12.33
N SER A 104 -13.45 -8.25 12.60
CA SER A 104 -14.48 -9.03 13.30
C SER A 104 -14.44 -8.87 14.82
N HIS A 105 -13.34 -8.36 15.38
CA HIS A 105 -13.25 -8.08 16.81
C HIS A 105 -14.22 -6.99 17.24
N GLN A 106 -14.81 -7.18 18.42
CA GLN A 106 -15.77 -6.24 19.00
C GLN A 106 -15.19 -4.84 19.26
N GLU A 107 -13.89 -4.75 19.52
CA GLU A 107 -13.19 -3.49 19.80
C GLU A 107 -12.79 -2.73 18.52
N SER A 108 -12.87 -3.37 17.35
CA SER A 108 -12.61 -2.71 16.07
C SER A 108 -13.66 -1.64 15.78
N VAL A 109 -13.23 -0.53 15.19
CA VAL A 109 -14.08 0.61 14.86
C VAL A 109 -13.99 0.90 13.37
N VAL A 110 -15.13 1.02 12.70
CA VAL A 110 -15.21 1.48 11.30
C VAL A 110 -16.14 2.69 11.26
N ASP A 111 -15.56 3.88 11.11
CA ASP A 111 -16.29 5.15 11.03
C ASP A 111 -16.14 5.74 9.62
N LEU A 112 -17.04 5.30 8.73
CA LEU A 112 -17.03 5.70 7.32
C LEU A 112 -17.24 7.21 7.14
N ASN A 113 -18.06 7.82 8.01
CA ASN A 113 -18.41 9.24 7.92
C ASN A 113 -17.23 10.15 8.23
N ASN A 114 -16.38 9.75 9.17
CA ASN A 114 -15.20 10.51 9.57
C ASN A 114 -13.90 10.01 8.90
N GLY A 115 -13.98 8.98 8.07
CA GLY A 115 -12.82 8.41 7.40
C GLY A 115 -11.81 7.80 8.38
N TYR A 116 -12.29 7.19 9.46
CA TYR A 116 -11.48 6.58 10.51
C TYR A 116 -11.76 5.09 10.65
N LEU A 117 -10.71 4.30 10.83
CA LEU A 117 -10.80 2.88 11.08
C LEU A 117 -9.74 2.49 12.11
N PHE A 118 -10.15 1.67 13.08
CA PHE A 118 -9.29 0.96 14.00
C PHE A 118 -9.57 -0.53 13.86
N ALA A 119 -8.54 -1.29 13.53
CA ALA A 119 -8.59 -2.74 13.40
C ALA A 119 -7.77 -3.34 14.55
N GLN A 120 -8.44 -4.05 15.45
CA GLN A 120 -7.83 -4.69 16.60
C GLN A 120 -6.98 -5.89 16.18
N GLY A 121 -5.75 -5.93 16.69
CA GLY A 121 -4.83 -7.07 16.61
C GLY A 121 -4.89 -7.97 17.85
N ASP A 122 -4.07 -9.02 17.89
CA ASP A 122 -3.93 -9.95 19.03
C ASP A 122 -2.55 -9.90 19.69
N GLY A 123 -1.72 -8.92 19.32
CA GLY A 123 -0.34 -8.79 19.77
C GLY A 123 0.67 -9.50 18.88
N ALA A 124 0.28 -10.57 18.17
CA ALA A 124 1.10 -11.13 17.09
C ALA A 124 0.89 -10.35 15.80
N GLN A 125 -0.36 -10.13 15.42
CA GLN A 125 -0.75 -9.11 14.45
C GLN A 125 -0.91 -7.78 15.21
N PRO A 126 -0.09 -6.75 14.92
CA PRO A 126 -0.29 -5.43 15.52
C PRO A 126 -1.63 -4.83 15.12
N SER A 127 -2.20 -4.04 16.03
CA SER A 127 -3.38 -3.24 15.72
C SER A 127 -3.07 -2.17 14.67
N ILE A 128 -4.05 -1.86 13.82
CA ILE A 128 -3.88 -0.91 12.72
C ILE A 128 -4.91 0.21 12.84
N TRP A 129 -4.44 1.45 12.75
CA TRP A 129 -5.27 2.64 12.64
C TRP A 129 -5.13 3.23 11.24
N VAL A 130 -6.26 3.61 10.64
CA VAL A 130 -6.30 4.31 9.36
C VAL A 130 -7.14 5.57 9.52
N CYS A 131 -6.63 6.70 9.04
CA CYS A 131 -7.33 7.98 9.05
C CYS A 131 -7.17 8.68 7.69
N LEU A 132 -8.29 9.15 7.13
CA LEU A 132 -8.32 9.88 5.86
C LEU A 132 -8.33 11.39 6.11
N PHE A 133 -7.30 12.07 5.63
CA PHE A 133 -7.21 13.52 5.64
C PHE A 133 -7.57 14.07 4.25
N LYS A 134 -8.72 14.72 4.15
CA LYS A 134 -9.17 15.32 2.89
C LYS A 134 -8.23 16.45 2.45
N LYS A 135 -7.76 16.37 1.21
CA LYS A 135 -6.96 17.40 0.54
C LYS A 135 -7.86 18.39 -0.19
N LYS A 136 -7.29 19.53 -0.61
CA LYS A 136 -8.00 20.57 -1.39
C LYS A 136 -8.52 20.06 -2.74
N ASP A 137 -7.81 19.12 -3.37
CA ASP A 137 -8.14 18.49 -4.66
C ASP A 137 -9.17 17.33 -4.55
N SER A 138 -9.81 17.17 -3.39
CA SER A 138 -10.72 16.05 -3.07
C SER A 138 -10.08 14.66 -2.96
N ASN A 139 -8.76 14.54 -3.18
CA ASN A 139 -8.03 13.32 -2.84
C ASN A 139 -7.85 13.20 -1.32
N HIS A 140 -7.48 12.01 -0.86
CA HIS A 140 -7.15 11.77 0.54
C HIS A 140 -5.66 11.55 0.72
N LEU A 141 -5.09 12.19 1.74
CA LEU A 141 -3.88 11.71 2.38
C LEU A 141 -4.30 10.63 3.37
N VAL A 142 -3.74 9.42 3.23
CA VAL A 142 -4.06 8.28 4.09
C VAL A 142 -2.97 8.16 5.15
N ALA A 143 -3.34 8.36 6.41
CA ALA A 143 -2.46 8.05 7.53
C ALA A 143 -2.71 6.61 7.97
N VAL A 144 -1.63 5.84 8.13
CA VAL A 144 -1.67 4.47 8.63
C VAL A 144 -0.72 4.39 9.81
N GLN A 145 -1.23 3.91 10.93
CA GLN A 145 -0.44 3.71 12.13
C GLN A 145 -0.52 2.27 12.59
N THR A 146 0.61 1.78 13.08
CA THR A 146 0.75 0.48 13.74
C THR A 146 1.72 0.62 14.91
N THR A 147 1.77 -0.37 15.77
CA THR A 147 2.64 -0.41 16.95
C THR A 147 3.58 -1.61 16.87
N ALA A 148 4.65 -1.57 17.66
CA ALA A 148 5.54 -2.70 17.86
C ALA A 148 6.08 -2.74 19.30
N GLY A 149 6.59 -3.91 19.66
CA GLY A 149 7.03 -4.26 21.01
C GLY A 149 5.88 -4.79 21.87
N ASP A 150 6.22 -5.52 22.93
CA ASP A 150 5.26 -6.21 23.80
C ASP A 150 4.31 -5.26 24.53
N THR A 151 4.67 -3.98 24.63
CA THR A 151 3.90 -2.92 25.31
C THR A 151 3.52 -1.78 24.37
N ASP A 152 3.47 -2.02 23.05
CA ASP A 152 3.21 -1.00 22.04
C ASP A 152 4.12 0.24 22.19
N GLU A 153 5.38 -0.02 22.56
CA GLU A 153 6.33 1.02 22.94
C GLU A 153 6.79 1.87 21.75
N ILE A 154 6.80 1.27 20.57
CA ILE A 154 7.18 1.90 19.30
C ILE A 154 5.92 2.17 18.49
N THR A 155 5.77 3.39 17.98
CA THR A 155 4.67 3.76 17.09
C THR A 155 5.22 4.05 15.69
N TYR A 156 4.78 3.28 14.71
CA TYR A 156 5.06 3.54 13.30
C TYR A 156 3.92 4.31 12.68
N LEU A 157 4.24 5.47 12.11
CA LEU A 157 3.28 6.33 11.42
C LEU A 157 3.70 6.52 9.97
N TYR A 158 2.82 6.15 9.05
CA TYR A 158 3.03 6.30 7.62
C TYR A 158 1.97 7.22 7.02
N PHE A 159 2.38 7.97 6.00
CA PHE A 159 1.47 8.75 5.17
C PHE A 159 1.58 8.30 3.72
N TYR A 160 0.44 8.01 3.12
CA TYR A 160 0.34 7.52 1.76
C TYR A 160 -0.59 8.36 0.91
N LEU A 161 -0.29 8.40 -0.39
CA LEU A 161 -1.22 8.78 -1.43
C LEU A 161 -1.55 7.54 -2.27
N TYR A 162 -2.81 7.42 -2.67
CA TYR A 162 -3.25 6.36 -3.57
C TYR A 162 -3.55 6.96 -4.94
N GLU A 163 -2.71 6.69 -5.92
CA GLU A 163 -2.79 7.26 -7.26
C GLU A 163 -2.65 6.15 -8.30
N GLN A 164 -3.57 6.10 -9.26
CA GLN A 164 -3.53 5.15 -10.38
C GLN A 164 -3.39 3.67 -9.93
N GLY A 165 -4.11 3.29 -8.88
CA GLY A 165 -4.09 1.92 -8.35
C GLY A 165 -2.87 1.58 -7.49
N LYS A 166 -2.01 2.56 -7.15
CA LYS A 166 -0.76 2.34 -6.44
C LYS A 166 -0.61 3.24 -5.22
N TRP A 167 0.01 2.70 -4.18
CA TRP A 167 0.44 3.46 -3.02
C TRP A 167 1.75 4.18 -3.29
N ARG A 168 1.81 5.47 -2.96
CA ARG A 168 3.05 6.25 -2.87
C ARG A 168 3.27 6.67 -1.43
N ASP A 169 4.40 6.23 -0.86
CA ASP A 169 4.84 6.66 0.47
C ASP A 169 5.27 8.13 0.40
N VAL A 170 4.61 8.98 1.19
CA VAL A 170 4.91 10.41 1.32
C VAL A 170 5.21 10.80 2.77
N THR A 171 5.56 9.82 3.61
CA THR A 171 5.75 10.01 5.06
C THR A 171 6.76 11.10 5.35
N LYS A 172 7.95 11.03 4.74
CA LYS A 172 9.04 11.99 4.97
C LYS A 172 8.68 13.42 4.55
N GLN A 173 7.87 13.58 3.52
CA GLN A 173 7.44 14.88 3.00
C GLN A 173 6.28 15.48 3.81
N THR A 174 5.50 14.61 4.47
CA THR A 174 4.28 15.00 5.19
C THR A 174 4.55 15.37 6.64
N LEU A 175 5.59 14.78 7.25
CA LEU A 175 5.98 15.04 8.62
C LEU A 175 6.43 16.51 8.80
N PRO A 176 5.81 17.28 9.71
CA PRO A 176 6.13 18.69 9.91
C PRO A 176 7.38 18.90 10.79
N VAL A 177 7.85 17.85 11.47
CA VAL A 177 9.05 17.81 12.31
C VAL A 177 9.73 16.45 12.15
N LYS A 178 10.99 16.35 12.60
CA LYS A 178 11.71 15.06 12.62
C LYS A 178 10.92 14.03 13.42
N HIS A 179 10.66 12.88 12.81
CA HIS A 179 9.94 11.78 13.45
C HIS A 179 10.73 11.22 14.63
N ASN A 180 10.03 10.92 15.71
CA ASN A 180 10.52 10.14 16.83
C ASN A 180 9.52 9.02 17.08
N GLU A 181 9.95 7.78 16.85
CA GLU A 181 9.11 6.57 16.96
C GLU A 181 8.67 6.28 18.40
N GLN A 182 9.33 6.88 19.40
CA GLN A 182 8.92 6.81 20.80
C GLN A 182 7.73 7.72 21.12
N TYR A 183 7.43 8.72 20.27
CA TYR A 183 6.26 9.57 20.50
C TYR A 183 5.00 8.85 20.06
N ARG A 184 3.94 9.01 20.85
CA ARG A 184 2.61 8.52 20.50
C ARG A 184 1.95 9.54 19.60
N HIS A 185 1.44 9.07 18.47
CA HIS A 185 0.66 9.85 17.53
C HIS A 185 -0.77 9.34 17.63
N ASN A 186 -1.69 10.18 18.11
CA ASN A 186 -3.09 9.77 18.24
C ASN A 186 -3.84 10.23 17.00
N LEU A 187 -4.10 9.30 16.08
CA LEU A 187 -4.89 9.60 14.88
C LEU A 187 -6.33 9.98 15.27
N PRO A 188 -6.86 11.10 14.73
CA PRO A 188 -8.18 11.57 15.12
C PRO A 188 -9.27 10.69 14.49
N ARG A 189 -10.19 10.22 15.34
CA ARG A 189 -11.50 9.75 14.86
C ARG A 189 -12.38 10.92 14.43
N TYR A 190 -12.27 12.06 15.11
CA TYR A 190 -13.02 13.27 14.81
C TYR A 190 -12.09 14.45 14.63
N GLY A 191 -12.40 15.30 13.64
CA GLY A 191 -11.57 16.45 13.31
C GLY A 191 -10.35 16.07 12.47
N ARG A 192 -9.31 16.90 12.53
CA ARG A 192 -8.19 16.87 11.58
C ARG A 192 -6.82 17.04 12.26
N THR A 193 -6.78 16.74 13.55
CA THR A 193 -5.63 17.03 14.41
C THR A 193 -5.08 15.75 15.00
N ILE A 194 -3.83 15.44 14.70
CA ILE A 194 -3.09 14.36 15.35
C ILE A 194 -2.48 14.93 16.62
N LYS A 195 -2.81 14.33 17.77
CA LYS A 195 -2.22 14.72 19.06
C LYS A 195 -0.92 13.95 19.24
N VAL A 196 0.17 14.65 19.56
CA VAL A 196 1.48 14.03 19.78
C VAL A 196 1.85 14.12 21.26
N THR A 197 2.16 12.97 21.86
CA THR A 197 2.49 12.86 23.28
C THR A 197 3.77 12.05 23.50
N THR A 198 4.35 12.18 24.69
CA THR A 198 5.35 11.23 25.20
C THR A 198 4.72 9.83 25.36
N PRO A 199 5.53 8.77 25.55
CA PRO A 199 5.02 7.46 25.97
C PRO A 199 4.17 7.50 27.24
N THR A 200 4.47 8.43 28.16
CA THR A 200 3.73 8.62 29.42
C THR A 200 2.44 9.43 29.27
N GLY A 201 2.09 9.86 28.05
CA GLY A 201 0.87 10.62 27.77
C GLY A 201 0.98 12.14 27.95
N GLN A 202 2.16 12.68 28.26
CA GLN A 202 2.37 14.12 28.34
C GLN A 202 2.26 14.74 26.93
N LYS A 203 1.41 15.76 26.78
CA LYS A 203 1.28 16.50 25.51
C LYS A 203 2.61 17.15 25.12
N LEU A 204 3.01 16.97 23.86
CA LEU A 204 4.15 17.68 23.26
C LEU A 204 3.67 18.79 22.32
N TYR A 205 2.83 18.45 21.36
CA TYR A 205 2.25 19.37 20.37
C TYR A 205 1.12 18.66 19.62
N ASP A 206 0.37 19.43 18.84
CA ASP A 206 -0.65 18.94 17.93
C ASP A 206 -0.20 19.18 16.48
N TRP A 207 -0.50 18.23 15.58
CA TRP A 207 -0.37 18.41 14.13
C TRP A 207 -1.74 18.61 13.54
N GLU A 208 -2.04 19.83 13.12
CA GLU A 208 -3.30 20.18 12.50
C GLU A 208 -3.18 20.12 10.98
N TRP A 209 -4.00 19.30 10.32
CA TRP A 209 -4.01 19.17 8.87
C TRP A 209 -4.73 20.35 8.21
N ASP A 210 -4.04 21.19 7.43
CA ASP A 210 -4.62 22.40 6.82
C ASP A 210 -5.33 22.18 5.46
N ARG A 211 -5.44 20.92 5.00
CA ARG A 211 -5.84 20.46 3.65
C ARG A 211 -4.73 20.38 2.61
N GLU A 212 -3.50 20.72 2.98
CA GLU A 212 -2.32 20.61 2.14
C GLU A 212 -1.12 19.99 2.88
N LYS A 213 -0.91 20.38 4.14
CA LYS A 213 0.16 19.90 5.02
C LYS A 213 -0.26 19.93 6.48
N PHE A 214 0.56 19.31 7.35
CA PHE A 214 0.40 19.47 8.79
C PHE A 214 1.08 20.74 9.28
N ILE A 215 0.40 21.49 10.15
CA ILE A 215 0.92 22.63 10.89
C ILE A 215 1.10 22.23 12.34
N VAL A 216 2.28 22.51 12.91
CA VAL A 216 2.54 22.27 14.34
C VAL A 216 1.87 23.36 15.18
N LYS A 217 1.07 22.94 16.16
CA LYS A 217 0.48 23.78 17.21
C LYS A 217 1.04 23.32 18.56
N LYS A 218 1.51 24.24 19.40
CA LYS A 218 1.96 23.90 20.75
C LYS A 218 0.78 24.04 21.72
#